data_AF-A0A9P9JAR8-F1
#
_entry.id   AF-A0A9P9JAR8-F1
#
_cell.length_a   1.000
_cell.length_b   1.000
_cell.length_c   1.000
_cell.angle_alpha   90.00
_cell.angle_beta   90.00
_cell.angle_gamma   90.00
#
_symmetry.space_group_name_H-M   'P 1'
#
loop_
_entity.id
_entity.type
_entity.pdbx_description
1 polymer ?
#
loop_
_entity_poly.entity_id
_entity_poly.type
_entity_poly.pdbx_seq_one_letter_code
_entity_poly.pdbx_strand_id
1 'polypeptide(L)'
;MVLPAHLIQRNHIPSSVTVGTIPRYVFRVYNPKSAGETSTTRVASPAPECSREDIFVTLRRHPQEAFRRLLDHLNGYDDSHEEFCNFMSWTSSLLFALLYGIYQAEFTNNRYDDTKILILDTQYIKPGSFIKDIDILRLFDDSGAPRGFGSIHNFLKLRREYYFGEYLSQSEVDVLGHCAEASFWDLMNHGLEELYPWLFDASLEGKWAKREKDAREKYHKDDTLVTLDDAEKVIKIAENSFGGSWTTPMAAMILGLERRSPNDPNIASAFRNRGTLLGSLDVNISSTDMNGNNLPELESAGNVIAAIRVGDVSHQPVEELDELAHLDLDLASLALSDASHQDDTQDEKYVES
;
A
#
# COMPACT_ATOMS: atom_id res chain seq x y z
N MET A 1 3.57 25.01 28.41
CA MET A 1 4.03 23.60 28.39
C MET A 1 3.87 23.12 26.95
N VAL A 2 4.99 22.92 26.24
CA VAL A 2 5.01 22.58 24.81
C VAL A 2 4.77 21.08 24.70
N LEU A 3 3.69 20.66 24.04
CA LEU A 3 3.51 19.26 23.68
C LEU A 3 4.36 18.95 22.45
N PRO A 4 5.17 17.89 22.46
CA PRO A 4 5.87 17.40 21.27
C PRO A 4 4.91 17.08 20.11
N ALA A 5 5.33 17.35 18.87
CA ALA A 5 4.54 17.08 17.66
C ALA A 5 4.07 15.62 17.52
N HIS A 6 4.79 14.65 18.10
CA HIS A 6 4.41 13.22 18.08
C HIS A 6 3.19 12.85 18.94
N LEU A 7 2.68 13.78 19.77
CA LEU A 7 1.52 13.56 20.65
C LEU A 7 0.18 14.01 20.05
N ILE A 8 0.20 14.66 18.88
CA ILE A 8 -1.01 15.06 18.17
C ILE A 8 -1.50 13.86 17.35
N GLN A 9 -2.07 12.83 17.98
CA GLN A 9 -2.85 11.80 17.25
C GLN A 9 -3.51 10.83 18.22
N ARG A 10 -4.82 11.04 18.44
CA ARG A 10 -5.92 10.03 18.60
C ARG A 10 -7.13 10.47 19.43
N ASN A 11 -7.05 11.52 20.24
CA ASN A 11 -8.18 11.82 21.14
C ASN A 11 -9.44 12.39 20.45
N HIS A 12 -9.40 12.61 19.13
CA HIS A 12 -10.29 13.57 18.48
C HIS A 12 -10.88 13.14 17.13
N ILE A 13 -10.55 11.93 16.64
CA ILE A 13 -11.20 11.38 15.45
C ILE A 13 -12.68 11.10 15.80
N PRO A 14 -13.66 11.70 15.09
CA PRO A 14 -15.07 11.41 15.33
C PRO A 14 -15.38 9.93 15.12
N SER A 15 -16.27 9.36 15.94
CA SER A 15 -16.74 7.97 15.79
C SER A 15 -17.47 7.70 14.46
N SER A 16 -17.86 8.76 13.75
CA SER A 16 -18.43 8.70 12.40
C SER A 16 -17.38 8.50 11.30
N VAL A 17 -16.09 8.66 11.60
CA VAL A 17 -15.01 8.27 10.68
C VAL A 17 -14.79 6.78 10.82
N THR A 18 -15.19 6.03 9.80
CA THR A 18 -14.63 4.70 9.62
C THR A 18 -13.14 4.88 9.41
N VAL A 19 -12.32 4.52 10.41
CA VAL A 19 -10.89 4.36 10.18
C VAL A 19 -10.79 3.12 9.29
N GLY A 20 -10.87 3.36 7.97
CA GLY A 20 -10.66 2.31 6.98
C GLY A 20 -9.33 1.64 7.24
N THR A 21 -9.24 0.36 6.90
CA THR A 21 -7.95 -0.33 6.91
C THR A 21 -7.01 0.42 5.98
N ILE A 22 -5.94 0.99 6.56
CA ILE A 22 -4.89 1.64 5.77
C ILE A 22 -4.26 0.55 4.90
N PRO A 23 -4.16 0.74 3.58
CA PRO A 23 -3.47 -0.20 2.70
C PRO A 23 -2.03 -0.35 3.17
N ARG A 24 -1.51 -1.58 3.17
CA ARG A 24 -0.16 -1.86 3.68
C ARG A 24 0.91 -1.03 2.97
N TYR A 25 0.70 -0.72 1.69
CA TYR A 25 1.61 0.13 0.93
C TYR A 25 0.92 1.40 0.47
N VAL A 26 1.59 2.52 0.70
CA VAL A 26 1.26 3.83 0.13
C VAL A 26 2.48 4.43 -0.54
N PHE A 27 2.23 5.26 -1.54
CA PHE A 27 3.24 5.89 -2.37
C PHE A 27 3.19 7.39 -2.25
N ARG A 28 4.35 8.02 -2.38
CA ARG A 28 4.48 9.45 -2.58
C ARG A 28 5.43 9.72 -3.73
N VAL A 29 4.99 10.54 -4.67
CA VAL A 29 5.83 11.07 -5.74
C VAL A 29 6.34 12.43 -5.30
N TYR A 30 7.62 12.69 -5.50
CA TYR A 30 8.21 13.97 -5.16
C TYR A 30 9.41 14.31 -6.05
N ASN A 31 9.77 15.59 -6.06
CA ASN A 31 10.92 16.17 -6.75
C ASN A 31 11.38 17.43 -5.97
N PRO A 32 12.49 18.10 -6.35
CA PRO A 32 13.00 19.26 -5.62
C PRO A 32 12.04 20.47 -5.52
N LYS A 33 10.98 20.50 -6.32
CA LYS A 33 9.94 21.55 -6.29
C LYS A 33 8.68 21.12 -5.53
N SER A 34 8.64 19.90 -5.03
CA SER A 34 7.47 19.39 -4.31
C SER A 34 7.35 20.05 -2.95
N ALA A 35 6.14 20.40 -2.56
CA ALA A 35 5.83 20.96 -1.25
C ALA A 35 6.23 19.99 -0.13
N GLY A 36 6.84 20.54 0.92
CA GLY A 36 7.27 19.79 2.11
C GLY A 36 8.59 19.05 1.90
N GLU A 37 8.93 18.23 2.89
CA GLU A 37 10.16 17.43 2.89
C GLU A 37 9.81 15.97 2.67
N THR A 38 10.57 15.29 1.80
CA THR A 38 10.44 13.85 1.57
C THR A 38 11.81 13.23 1.43
N SER A 39 12.07 12.21 2.23
CA SER A 39 13.30 11.43 2.24
C SER A 39 13.01 10.00 2.70
N THR A 40 14.03 9.13 2.66
CA THR A 40 13.96 7.76 3.21
C THR A 40 14.03 7.68 4.73
N THR A 41 14.06 8.83 5.42
CA THR A 41 14.10 8.89 6.88
C THR A 41 12.86 9.58 7.46
N ARG A 42 12.28 10.52 6.71
CA ARG A 42 11.23 11.41 7.17
C ARG A 42 10.43 11.96 6.00
N VAL A 43 9.12 12.11 6.22
CA VAL A 43 8.23 12.89 5.36
C VAL A 43 7.51 13.94 6.21
N ALA A 44 7.64 15.21 5.86
CA ALA A 44 7.07 16.32 6.63
C ALA A 44 6.33 17.31 5.74
N SER A 45 5.17 17.78 6.20
CA SER A 45 4.38 18.83 5.54
C SER A 45 5.16 20.13 5.42
N PRO A 46 4.81 21.03 4.49
CA PRO A 46 5.47 22.33 4.33
C PRO A 46 5.58 23.16 5.61
N ALA A 47 4.54 23.11 6.46
CA ALA A 47 4.48 23.84 7.71
C ALA A 47 4.16 22.91 8.89
N PRO A 48 5.11 22.03 9.29
CA PRO A 48 4.85 20.99 10.27
C PRO A 48 4.61 21.56 11.68
N GLU A 49 5.11 22.77 11.95
CA GLU A 49 4.95 23.47 13.22
C GLU A 49 3.75 24.45 13.23
N CYS A 50 3.19 24.82 12.07
CA CYS A 50 2.13 25.83 11.97
C CYS A 50 0.76 25.32 12.44
N SER A 51 0.52 24.01 12.40
CA SER A 51 -0.69 23.41 12.95
C SER A 51 -0.37 22.47 14.10
N ARG A 52 -0.25 23.03 15.29
CA ARG A 52 -0.23 22.25 16.54
C ARG A 52 -1.57 21.59 16.88
N GLU A 53 -2.60 21.89 16.10
CA GLU A 53 -3.91 21.28 16.23
C GLU A 53 -4.14 20.32 15.06
N ASP A 54 -4.50 19.09 15.42
CA ASP A 54 -5.01 18.09 14.48
C ASP A 54 -6.24 18.62 13.73
N ILE A 55 -6.40 18.21 12.47
CA ILE A 55 -7.53 18.65 11.63
C ILE A 55 -8.89 18.38 12.26
N PHE A 56 -9.08 17.31 13.04
CA PHE A 56 -10.34 17.01 13.71
C PHE A 56 -10.58 17.88 14.95
N VAL A 57 -9.51 18.34 15.59
CA VAL A 57 -9.62 19.40 16.61
C VAL A 57 -10.08 20.69 15.95
N THR A 58 -9.43 21.06 14.85
CA THR A 58 -9.77 22.24 14.06
C THR A 58 -11.19 22.14 13.53
N LEU A 59 -11.62 20.98 13.02
CA LEU A 59 -12.98 20.72 12.51
C LEU A 59 -14.04 20.98 13.58
N ARG A 60 -13.80 20.53 14.82
CA ARG A 60 -14.78 20.71 15.92
C ARG A 60 -14.85 22.14 16.44
N ARG A 61 -13.73 22.87 16.43
CA ARG A 61 -13.65 24.25 16.98
C ARG A 61 -13.89 25.33 15.94
N HIS A 62 -13.37 25.11 14.74
CA HIS A 62 -13.29 26.06 13.62
C HIS A 62 -13.53 25.32 12.28
N PRO A 63 -14.75 24.77 12.05
CA PRO A 63 -15.03 23.94 10.88
C PRO A 63 -14.74 24.63 9.54
N GLN A 64 -14.94 25.95 9.45
CA GLN A 64 -14.66 26.71 8.23
C GLN A 64 -13.15 26.75 7.92
N GLU A 65 -12.32 26.90 8.95
CA GLU A 65 -10.87 26.94 8.81
C GLU A 65 -10.31 25.56 8.49
N ALA A 66 -10.82 24.51 9.15
CA ALA A 66 -10.46 23.13 8.83
C ALA A 66 -10.80 22.80 7.37
N PHE A 67 -11.98 23.23 6.91
CA PHE A 67 -12.41 23.02 5.54
C PHE A 67 -11.50 23.75 4.55
N ARG A 68 -11.22 25.03 4.80
CA ARG A 68 -10.33 25.85 3.97
C ARG A 68 -8.94 25.21 3.85
N ARG A 69 -8.33 24.79 4.96
CA ARG A 69 -7.02 24.13 4.95
C ARG A 69 -6.99 22.86 4.12
N LEU A 70 -8.01 22.00 4.28
CA LEU A 70 -8.12 20.78 3.47
C LEU A 70 -8.29 21.12 1.99
N LEU A 71 -9.15 22.09 1.68
CA LEU A 71 -9.44 22.48 0.32
C LEU A 71 -8.24 23.11 -0.39
N ASP A 72 -7.50 23.97 0.31
CA ASP A 72 -6.29 24.60 -0.20
C ASP A 72 -5.24 23.53 -0.54
N HIS A 73 -5.04 22.55 0.36
CA HIS A 73 -4.16 21.40 0.14
C HIS A 73 -4.57 20.55 -1.07
N LEU A 74 -5.85 20.17 -1.16
CA LEU A 74 -6.34 19.28 -2.22
C LEU A 74 -6.42 19.96 -3.60
N ASN A 75 -6.54 21.30 -3.66
CA ASN A 75 -6.53 22.04 -4.92
C ASN A 75 -5.12 22.14 -5.50
N GLY A 76 -4.09 22.37 -4.67
CA GLY A 76 -2.70 22.46 -5.10
C GLY A 76 -2.40 23.54 -6.16
N TYR A 77 -3.32 24.47 -6.41
CA TYR A 77 -3.16 25.53 -7.42
C TYR A 77 -2.50 26.81 -6.89
N ASP A 78 -2.34 26.91 -5.58
CA ASP A 78 -1.80 28.11 -4.93
C ASP A 78 -0.72 27.73 -3.92
N ASP A 79 0.53 28.05 -4.24
CA ASP A 79 1.69 27.84 -3.36
C ASP A 79 1.56 28.61 -2.04
N SER A 80 0.67 29.62 -1.96
CA SER A 80 0.44 30.38 -0.73
C SER A 80 -0.06 29.54 0.44
N HIS A 81 -0.64 28.36 0.16
CA HIS A 81 -1.11 27.47 1.22
C HIS A 81 0.04 26.80 1.99
N GLU A 82 1.24 26.70 1.39
CA GLU A 82 2.37 26.00 1.99
C GLU A 82 2.82 26.61 3.33
N GLU A 83 2.65 27.92 3.53
CA GLU A 83 3.02 28.60 4.78
C GLU A 83 2.27 28.07 6.02
N PHE A 84 1.10 27.46 5.80
CA PHE A 84 0.25 26.92 6.86
C PHE A 84 -0.23 25.48 6.59
N CYS A 85 0.26 24.85 5.53
CA CYS A 85 -0.13 23.49 5.16
C CYS A 85 0.53 22.47 6.08
N ASN A 86 -0.30 21.75 6.84
CA ASN A 86 0.14 20.68 7.73
C ASN A 86 -0.15 19.28 7.17
N PHE A 87 -0.45 19.17 5.87
CA PHE A 87 -0.79 17.90 5.23
C PHE A 87 0.33 17.42 4.30
N MET A 88 0.38 16.10 4.11
CA MET A 88 1.14 15.45 3.06
C MET A 88 0.26 14.44 2.35
N SER A 89 0.23 14.50 1.02
CA SER A 89 -0.49 13.53 0.19
C SER A 89 0.32 12.27 -0.05
N TRP A 90 -0.41 11.16 0.00
CA TRP A 90 0.00 9.80 -0.30
C TRP A 90 -1.07 9.16 -1.18
N THR A 91 -0.74 8.11 -1.92
CA THR A 91 -1.69 7.33 -2.70
C THR A 91 -1.49 5.85 -2.47
N SER A 92 -2.56 5.06 -2.43
CA SER A 92 -2.47 3.60 -2.47
C SER A 92 -2.28 3.04 -3.88
N SER A 93 -2.44 3.86 -4.92
CA SER A 93 -2.39 3.44 -6.32
C SER A 93 -1.00 3.65 -6.92
N LEU A 94 -0.27 2.55 -7.19
CA LEU A 94 0.96 2.63 -7.96
C LEU A 94 0.72 3.17 -9.37
N LEU A 95 -0.41 2.82 -9.99
CA LEU A 95 -0.82 3.34 -11.30
C LEU A 95 -0.86 4.88 -11.30
N PHE A 96 -1.56 5.46 -10.32
CA PHE A 96 -1.59 6.91 -10.14
C PHE A 96 -0.18 7.47 -9.92
N ALA A 97 0.59 6.86 -9.01
CA ALA A 97 1.93 7.36 -8.69
C ALA A 97 2.86 7.40 -9.92
N LEU A 98 2.82 6.36 -10.75
CA LEU A 98 3.60 6.30 -11.99
C LEU A 98 3.15 7.38 -12.98
N LEU A 99 1.85 7.48 -13.26
CA LEU A 99 1.32 8.48 -14.21
C LEU A 99 1.58 9.91 -13.73
N TYR A 100 1.41 10.18 -12.44
CA TYR A 100 1.66 11.50 -11.86
C TYR A 100 3.16 11.85 -11.88
N GLY A 101 4.06 10.90 -11.58
CA GLY A 101 5.49 11.16 -11.65
C GLY A 101 6.03 11.35 -13.06
N ILE A 102 5.52 10.60 -14.05
CA ILE A 102 5.82 10.85 -15.48
C ILE A 102 5.37 12.26 -15.86
N TYR A 103 4.13 12.64 -15.50
CA TYR A 103 3.64 13.99 -15.73
C TYR A 103 4.52 15.07 -15.08
N GLN A 104 4.94 14.86 -13.82
CA GLN A 104 5.80 15.81 -13.13
C GLN A 104 7.15 15.96 -13.84
N ALA A 105 7.78 14.87 -14.29
CA ALA A 105 9.02 14.93 -15.03
C ALA A 105 8.84 15.68 -16.37
N GLU A 106 7.86 15.27 -17.19
CA GLU A 106 7.64 15.84 -18.53
C GLU A 106 7.20 17.31 -18.48
N PHE A 107 6.18 17.62 -17.68
CA PHE A 107 5.46 18.89 -17.78
C PHE A 107 6.08 20.01 -16.94
N THR A 108 6.67 19.69 -15.79
CA THR A 108 7.22 20.72 -14.89
C THR A 108 8.72 20.99 -15.14
N ASN A 109 9.25 20.48 -16.26
CA ASN A 109 10.65 20.54 -16.65
C ASN A 109 11.56 20.01 -15.53
N ASN A 110 11.12 18.95 -14.87
CA ASN A 110 11.90 18.22 -13.88
C ASN A 110 12.59 17.05 -14.58
N ARG A 111 13.79 16.70 -14.15
CA ARG A 111 14.46 15.53 -14.72
C ARG A 111 13.81 14.26 -14.18
N TYR A 112 13.79 13.21 -14.99
CA TYR A 112 13.41 11.87 -14.54
C TYR A 112 14.29 11.37 -13.38
N ASP A 113 15.55 11.83 -13.32
CA ASP A 113 16.48 11.57 -12.20
C ASP A 113 16.03 12.24 -10.88
N ASP A 114 15.43 13.44 -11.00
CA ASP A 114 15.03 14.27 -9.86
C ASP A 114 13.62 13.94 -9.37
N THR A 115 12.80 13.30 -10.22
CA THR A 115 11.47 12.82 -9.85
C THR A 115 11.56 11.41 -9.30
N LYS A 116 11.04 11.22 -8.09
CA LYS A 116 11.19 10.00 -7.31
C LYS A 116 9.85 9.49 -6.83
N ILE A 117 9.77 8.18 -6.64
CA ILE A 117 8.66 7.51 -5.97
C ILE A 117 9.18 6.87 -4.68
N LEU A 118 8.54 7.21 -3.58
CA LEU A 118 8.73 6.60 -2.26
C LEU A 118 7.59 5.62 -2.01
N ILE A 119 7.88 4.36 -1.72
CA ILE A 119 6.93 3.39 -1.16
C ILE A 119 7.13 3.30 0.35
N LEU A 120 6.04 3.26 1.12
CA LEU A 120 6.03 3.11 2.57
C LEU A 120 5.21 1.89 2.98
N ASP A 121 5.77 1.03 3.84
CA ASP A 121 5.04 -0.04 4.54
C ASP A 121 4.39 0.54 5.80
N THR A 122 3.07 0.64 5.79
CA THR A 122 2.31 1.24 6.88
C THR A 122 2.11 0.30 8.07
N GLN A 123 2.52 -0.97 7.99
CA GLN A 123 2.33 -1.96 9.05
C GLN A 123 2.93 -1.52 10.39
N TYR A 124 4.07 -0.83 10.33
CA TYR A 124 4.81 -0.36 11.51
C TYR A 124 4.56 1.12 11.83
N ILE A 125 3.77 1.79 11.00
CA ILE A 125 3.40 3.18 11.24
C ILE A 125 2.24 3.22 12.23
N LYS A 126 2.29 4.21 13.13
CA LYS A 126 1.27 4.40 14.17
C LYS A 126 -0.12 4.46 13.51
N PRO A 127 -1.10 3.63 13.93
CA PRO A 127 -2.39 3.67 13.26
C PRO A 127 -3.12 4.99 13.54
N GLY A 128 -3.73 5.56 12.51
CA GLY A 128 -4.31 6.91 12.54
C GLY A 128 -3.35 8.02 12.08
N SER A 129 -2.13 7.69 11.64
CA SER A 129 -1.23 8.65 10.98
C SER A 129 -1.64 8.97 9.54
N PHE A 130 -2.49 8.14 8.94
CA PHE A 130 -3.09 8.36 7.64
C PHE A 130 -4.60 8.42 7.75
N ILE A 131 -5.20 9.28 6.92
CA ILE A 131 -6.63 9.29 6.70
C ILE A 131 -6.93 9.44 5.21
N LYS A 132 -7.90 8.67 4.73
CA LYS A 132 -8.40 8.77 3.36
C LYS A 132 -9.06 10.13 3.12
N ASP A 133 -8.71 10.79 2.04
CA ASP A 133 -9.24 12.12 1.69
C ASP A 133 -10.77 12.15 1.66
N ILE A 134 -11.40 11.13 1.08
CA ILE A 134 -12.86 11.01 0.95
C ILE A 134 -13.56 10.86 2.31
N ASP A 135 -12.90 10.28 3.30
CA ASP A 135 -13.49 10.12 4.64
C ASP A 135 -13.50 11.47 5.37
N ILE A 136 -12.47 12.31 5.17
CA ILE A 136 -12.48 13.69 5.67
C ILE A 136 -13.53 14.53 4.93
N LEU A 137 -13.58 14.43 3.60
CA LEU A 137 -14.54 15.19 2.79
C LEU A 137 -15.99 14.86 3.18
N ARG A 138 -16.31 13.59 3.46
CA ARG A 138 -17.63 13.18 3.94
C ARG A 138 -17.98 13.79 5.30
N LEU A 139 -17.04 13.88 6.23
CA LEU A 139 -17.28 14.55 7.51
C LEU A 139 -17.66 16.01 7.33
N PHE A 140 -17.02 16.71 6.39
CA PHE A 140 -17.34 18.10 6.11
C PHE A 140 -18.75 18.24 5.49
N ASP A 141 -19.13 17.33 4.61
CA ASP A 141 -20.49 17.28 4.02
C ASP A 141 -21.55 17.08 5.12
N ASP A 142 -21.35 16.10 6.00
CA ASP A 142 -22.26 15.79 7.12
C ASP A 142 -22.31 16.91 8.17
N SER A 143 -21.20 17.62 8.40
CA SER A 143 -21.12 18.69 9.39
C SER A 143 -21.86 19.98 8.98
N GLY A 144 -22.45 20.01 7.78
CA GLY A 144 -23.13 21.19 7.26
C GLY A 144 -22.15 22.32 6.96
N ALA A 145 -21.06 21.99 6.26
CA ALA A 145 -20.04 22.96 5.82
C ALA A 145 -20.70 24.27 5.35
N PRO A 146 -20.11 25.43 5.72
CA PRO A 146 -20.74 26.74 5.54
C PRO A 146 -21.32 26.93 4.12
N ARG A 147 -22.63 27.24 4.07
CA ARG A 147 -23.35 27.53 2.82
C ARG A 147 -22.62 28.64 2.08
N GLY A 148 -22.01 28.32 0.94
CA GLY A 148 -21.19 29.27 0.16
C GLY A 148 -19.97 28.61 -0.48
N PHE A 149 -19.48 27.50 0.08
CA PHE A 149 -18.41 26.74 -0.52
C PHE A 149 -18.97 25.67 -1.47
N GLY A 150 -19.39 26.11 -2.67
CA GLY A 150 -19.74 25.20 -3.77
C GLY A 150 -18.61 24.23 -4.15
N SER A 151 -17.41 24.39 -3.58
CA SER A 151 -16.24 23.56 -3.79
C SER A 151 -16.38 22.14 -3.24
N ILE A 152 -17.00 21.88 -2.08
CA ILE A 152 -17.00 20.51 -1.52
C ILE A 152 -17.78 19.52 -2.37
N HIS A 153 -18.97 19.90 -2.83
CA HIS A 153 -19.78 19.07 -3.71
C HIS A 153 -19.10 18.86 -5.06
N ASN A 154 -18.41 19.89 -5.57
CA ASN A 154 -17.61 19.77 -6.78
C ASN A 154 -16.41 18.84 -6.58
N PHE A 155 -15.72 18.91 -5.45
CA PHE A 155 -14.61 18.02 -5.10
C PHE A 155 -15.07 16.58 -4.96
N LEU A 156 -16.16 16.33 -4.23
CA LEU A 156 -16.76 15.01 -4.13
C LEU A 156 -17.23 14.49 -5.50
N LYS A 157 -17.77 15.36 -6.37
CA LYS A 157 -18.12 14.98 -7.74
C LYS A 157 -16.87 14.62 -8.56
N LEU A 158 -15.81 15.41 -8.48
CA LEU A 158 -14.53 15.13 -9.14
C LEU A 158 -13.93 13.82 -8.65
N ARG A 159 -13.93 13.57 -7.33
CA ARG A 159 -13.44 12.32 -6.73
C ARG A 159 -14.28 11.10 -7.09
N ARG A 160 -15.56 11.24 -7.46
CA ARG A 160 -16.35 10.14 -8.04
C ARG A 160 -15.89 9.78 -9.45
N GLU A 161 -15.39 10.75 -10.21
CA GLU A 161 -14.93 10.53 -11.58
C GLU A 161 -13.44 10.16 -11.65
N TYR A 162 -12.63 10.72 -10.75
CA TYR A 162 -11.19 10.59 -10.68
C TYR A 162 -10.77 10.35 -9.23
N TYR A 163 -10.88 9.10 -8.77
CA TYR A 163 -10.41 8.71 -7.44
C TYR A 163 -8.99 8.15 -7.50
N PHE A 164 -8.06 8.79 -6.80
CA PHE A 164 -6.63 8.51 -6.89
C PHE A 164 -6.08 7.62 -5.77
N GLY A 165 -6.95 7.07 -4.91
CA GLY A 165 -6.50 6.34 -3.73
C GLY A 165 -5.80 7.24 -2.70
N GLU A 166 -6.18 8.51 -2.59
CA GLU A 166 -5.45 9.49 -1.78
C GLU A 166 -5.65 9.30 -0.27
N TYR A 167 -4.53 9.38 0.46
CA TYR A 167 -4.45 9.43 1.91
C TYR A 167 -3.64 10.66 2.32
N LEU A 168 -4.01 11.26 3.45
CA LEU A 168 -3.35 12.41 4.03
C LEU A 168 -2.70 12.01 5.36
N SER A 169 -1.43 12.37 5.52
CA SER A 169 -0.79 12.43 6.84
C SER A 169 -0.70 13.89 7.30
N GLN A 170 -0.56 14.10 8.61
CA GLN A 170 -0.39 15.43 9.19
C GLN A 170 0.98 15.61 9.83
N SER A 171 1.53 16.82 9.70
CA SER A 171 2.83 17.22 10.26
C SER A 171 3.98 16.37 9.74
N GLU A 172 4.35 15.30 10.44
CA GLU A 172 5.53 14.48 10.13
C GLU A 172 5.21 13.00 10.29
N VAL A 173 5.78 12.19 9.39
CA VAL A 173 5.80 10.74 9.47
C VAL A 173 7.26 10.28 9.45
N ASP A 174 7.67 9.56 10.49
CA ASP A 174 8.93 8.84 10.52
C ASP A 174 8.80 7.60 9.64
N VAL A 175 9.63 7.53 8.60
CA VAL A 175 9.61 6.45 7.60
C VAL A 175 10.90 5.64 7.62
N LEU A 176 11.82 5.93 8.54
CA LEU A 176 13.12 5.29 8.60
C LEU A 176 13.01 3.76 8.72
N GLY A 177 13.63 3.05 7.77
CA GLY A 177 13.63 1.59 7.75
C GLY A 177 12.30 0.95 7.32
N HIS A 178 11.30 1.76 6.97
CA HIS A 178 9.96 1.33 6.58
C HIS A 178 9.58 1.75 5.17
N CYS A 179 10.52 2.32 4.41
CA CYS A 179 10.31 2.76 3.04
C CYS A 179 11.42 2.31 2.09
N ALA A 180 11.13 2.37 0.80
CA ALA A 180 12.13 2.37 -0.27
C ALA A 180 11.81 3.45 -1.29
N GLU A 181 12.82 3.81 -2.07
CA GLU A 181 12.77 4.88 -3.04
C GLU A 181 13.41 4.45 -4.35
N ALA A 182 12.83 4.90 -5.47
CA ALA A 182 13.44 4.82 -6.79
C ALA A 182 13.25 6.15 -7.52
N SER A 183 14.20 6.52 -8.39
CA SER A 183 13.96 7.58 -9.38
C SER A 183 13.14 7.04 -10.55
N PHE A 184 12.43 7.91 -11.27
CA PHE A 184 11.75 7.50 -12.50
C PHE A 184 12.74 7.11 -13.59
N TRP A 185 13.94 7.69 -13.58
CA TRP A 185 15.03 7.27 -14.45
C TRP A 185 15.43 5.80 -14.23
N ASP A 186 15.55 5.36 -12.98
CA ASP A 186 15.87 3.96 -12.66
C ASP A 186 14.78 3.01 -13.16
N LEU A 187 13.51 3.36 -12.92
CA LEU A 187 12.38 2.57 -13.40
C LEU A 187 12.39 2.42 -14.93
N MET A 188 12.62 3.51 -15.65
CA MET A 188 12.69 3.51 -17.11
C MET A 188 13.88 2.69 -17.62
N ASN A 189 15.08 2.91 -17.07
CA ASN A 189 16.29 2.20 -17.48
C ASN A 189 16.24 0.70 -17.20
N HIS A 190 15.53 0.29 -16.16
CA HIS A 190 15.31 -1.12 -15.88
C HIS A 190 14.22 -1.75 -16.76
N GLY A 191 13.53 -0.97 -17.59
CA GLY A 191 12.65 -1.46 -18.66
C GLY A 191 11.16 -1.22 -18.44
N LEU A 192 10.75 -0.31 -17.55
CA LEU A 192 9.33 -0.01 -17.33
C LEU A 192 8.63 0.50 -18.60
N GLU A 193 9.28 1.39 -19.36
CA GLU A 193 8.74 1.93 -20.61
C GLU A 193 8.58 0.85 -21.68
N GLU A 194 9.51 -0.10 -21.74
CA GLU A 194 9.44 -1.19 -22.71
C GLU A 194 8.27 -2.14 -22.43
N LEU A 195 8.01 -2.44 -21.15
CA LEU A 195 6.89 -3.30 -20.75
C LEU A 195 5.54 -2.60 -20.82
N TYR A 196 5.48 -1.33 -20.45
CA TYR A 196 4.23 -0.56 -20.37
C TYR A 196 4.33 0.76 -21.15
N PRO A 197 4.51 0.71 -22.48
CA PRO A 197 4.72 1.90 -23.31
C PRO A 197 3.53 2.87 -23.24
N TRP A 198 2.33 2.37 -22.92
CA TRP A 198 1.14 3.19 -22.77
C TRP A 198 1.20 4.18 -21.60
N LEU A 199 2.07 3.96 -20.60
CA LEU A 199 2.31 4.94 -19.53
C LEU A 199 2.91 6.25 -20.09
N PHE A 200 3.68 6.13 -21.18
CA PHE A 200 4.49 7.17 -21.81
C PHE A 200 3.86 7.69 -23.12
N ASP A 201 2.56 7.45 -23.35
CA ASP A 201 1.88 7.88 -24.58
C ASP A 201 1.80 9.42 -24.69
N ALA A 202 2.66 9.99 -25.53
CA ALA A 202 2.74 11.42 -25.80
C ALA A 202 1.43 12.04 -26.31
N SER A 203 0.50 11.27 -26.89
CA SER A 203 -0.78 11.80 -27.36
C SER A 203 -1.70 12.30 -26.21
N LEU A 204 -1.40 11.87 -24.99
CA LEU A 204 -2.11 12.22 -23.77
C LEU A 204 -1.28 13.13 -22.85
N GLU A 205 -0.29 13.85 -23.40
CA GLU A 205 0.55 14.79 -22.65
C GLU A 205 -0.29 15.80 -21.85
N GLY A 206 0.09 16.04 -20.60
CA GLY A 206 -0.64 16.91 -19.67
C GLY A 206 -1.99 16.38 -19.17
N LYS A 207 -2.37 15.14 -19.53
CA LYS A 207 -3.69 14.55 -19.19
C LYS A 207 -3.57 13.27 -18.35
N TRP A 208 -2.70 13.26 -17.34
CA TRP A 208 -2.43 12.08 -16.52
C TRP A 208 -3.71 11.50 -15.86
N ALA A 209 -4.62 12.35 -15.35
CA ALA A 209 -5.87 11.88 -14.72
C ALA A 209 -6.80 11.19 -15.72
N LYS A 210 -6.78 11.64 -16.98
CA LYS A 210 -7.50 10.95 -18.06
C LYS A 210 -6.82 9.64 -18.42
N ARG A 211 -5.47 9.60 -18.53
CA ARG A 211 -4.71 8.36 -18.77
C ARG A 211 -5.05 7.29 -17.73
N GLU A 212 -5.12 7.68 -16.46
CA GLU A 212 -5.47 6.79 -15.35
C GLU A 212 -6.90 6.24 -15.50
N LYS A 213 -7.87 7.11 -15.77
CA LYS A 213 -9.26 6.70 -16.02
C LYS A 213 -9.37 5.73 -17.18
N ASP A 214 -8.76 6.07 -18.32
CA ASP A 214 -8.75 5.23 -19.52
C ASP A 214 -8.05 3.88 -19.25
N ALA A 215 -7.01 3.86 -18.42
CA ALA A 215 -6.33 2.63 -17.99
C ALA A 215 -7.25 1.76 -17.12
N ARG A 216 -7.95 2.33 -16.14
CA ARG A 216 -8.90 1.60 -15.28
C ARG A 216 -10.09 1.04 -16.05
N GLU A 217 -10.60 1.76 -17.06
CA GLU A 217 -11.67 1.28 -17.92
C GLU A 217 -11.29 -0.01 -18.68
N LYS A 218 -9.99 -0.22 -18.98
CA LYS A 218 -9.53 -1.44 -19.68
C LYS A 218 -9.63 -2.71 -18.83
N TYR A 219 -9.63 -2.61 -17.49
CA TYR A 219 -9.74 -3.78 -16.61
C TYR A 219 -11.08 -4.53 -16.77
N HIS A 220 -12.10 -3.88 -17.33
CA HIS A 220 -13.41 -4.48 -17.56
C HIS A 220 -13.48 -5.45 -18.75
N LYS A 221 -12.40 -5.61 -19.53
CA LYS A 221 -12.40 -6.47 -20.72
C LYS A 221 -12.04 -7.91 -20.39
N ASP A 222 -10.75 -8.27 -20.40
CA ASP A 222 -10.27 -9.63 -20.18
C ASP A 222 -8.96 -9.64 -19.39
N ASP A 223 -8.60 -10.78 -18.81
CA ASP A 223 -7.29 -11.00 -18.19
C ASP A 223 -6.18 -10.84 -19.25
N THR A 224 -5.14 -10.09 -18.90
CA THR A 224 -3.99 -9.89 -19.79
C THR A 224 -2.95 -10.97 -19.52
N LEU A 225 -2.70 -11.80 -20.54
CA LEU A 225 -1.64 -12.81 -20.48
C LEU A 225 -0.28 -12.13 -20.30
N VAL A 226 0.54 -12.66 -19.40
CA VAL A 226 1.94 -12.24 -19.23
C VAL A 226 2.85 -13.37 -19.67
N THR A 227 3.92 -13.05 -20.38
CA THR A 227 4.94 -14.05 -20.70
C THR A 227 5.84 -14.27 -19.48
N LEU A 228 6.53 -15.41 -19.44
CA LEU A 228 7.52 -15.67 -18.38
C LEU A 228 8.63 -14.60 -18.38
N ASP A 229 9.08 -14.18 -19.56
CA ASP A 229 10.13 -13.16 -19.72
C ASP A 229 9.68 -11.79 -19.19
N ASP A 230 8.45 -11.37 -19.53
CA ASP A 230 7.87 -10.13 -19.00
C ASP A 230 7.77 -10.16 -17.47
N ALA A 231 7.32 -11.28 -16.89
CA ALA A 231 7.23 -11.43 -15.45
C ALA A 231 8.61 -11.40 -14.78
N GLU A 232 9.60 -12.09 -15.33
CA GLU A 232 10.99 -12.04 -14.84
C GLU A 232 11.60 -10.64 -14.97
N LYS A 233 11.24 -9.90 -16.02
CA LYS A 233 11.67 -8.52 -16.24
C LYS A 233 11.04 -7.56 -15.23
N VAL A 234 9.76 -7.72 -14.89
CA VAL A 234 9.14 -6.95 -13.80
C VAL A 234 9.85 -7.20 -12.47
N ILE A 235 10.19 -8.46 -12.16
CA ILE A 235 10.96 -8.78 -10.95
C ILE A 235 12.32 -8.07 -10.98
N LYS A 236 13.03 -8.05 -12.11
CA LYS A 236 14.29 -7.30 -12.27
C LYS A 236 14.11 -5.80 -12.07
N ILE A 237 13.04 -5.20 -12.59
CA ILE A 237 12.74 -3.77 -12.37
C ILE A 237 12.58 -3.49 -10.88
N ALA A 238 11.78 -4.28 -10.18
CA ALA A 238 11.55 -4.12 -8.76
C ALA A 238 12.82 -4.33 -7.92
N GLU A 239 13.59 -5.38 -8.24
CA GLU A 239 14.85 -5.72 -7.56
C GLU A 239 15.89 -4.61 -7.73
N ASN A 240 16.09 -4.13 -8.95
CA ASN A 240 17.12 -3.13 -9.23
C ASN A 240 16.71 -1.71 -8.82
N SER A 241 15.42 -1.42 -8.72
CA SER A 241 14.93 -0.08 -8.38
C SER A 241 14.67 0.10 -6.87
N PHE A 242 14.22 -0.95 -6.16
CA PHE A 242 13.86 -0.86 -4.74
C PHE A 242 14.63 -1.87 -3.87
N GLY A 243 14.87 -3.07 -4.39
CA GLY A 243 15.70 -4.10 -3.77
C GLY A 243 15.14 -4.71 -2.48
N GLY A 244 15.86 -5.73 -1.99
CA GLY A 244 15.59 -6.38 -0.71
C GLY A 244 14.14 -6.86 -0.55
N SER A 245 13.54 -6.54 0.59
CA SER A 245 12.15 -6.91 0.92
C SER A 245 11.09 -6.21 0.06
N TRP A 246 11.47 -5.22 -0.75
CA TRP A 246 10.56 -4.45 -1.59
C TRP A 246 10.36 -5.06 -2.98
N THR A 247 11.26 -5.95 -3.40
CA THR A 247 11.22 -6.59 -4.71
C THR A 247 9.85 -7.25 -4.97
N THR A 248 9.40 -8.12 -4.06
CA THR A 248 8.16 -8.86 -4.23
C THR A 248 6.90 -7.97 -4.27
N PRO A 249 6.67 -7.08 -3.28
CA PRO A 249 5.49 -6.22 -3.32
C PRO A 249 5.50 -5.27 -4.53
N MET A 250 6.65 -4.70 -4.89
CA MET A 250 6.75 -3.84 -6.07
C MET A 250 6.51 -4.61 -7.37
N ALA A 251 7.10 -5.79 -7.53
CA ALA A 251 6.88 -6.61 -8.72
C ALA A 251 5.40 -7.01 -8.85
N ALA A 252 4.75 -7.35 -7.74
CA ALA A 252 3.32 -7.67 -7.74
C ALA A 252 2.45 -6.47 -8.15
N MET A 253 2.75 -5.28 -7.63
CA MET A 253 2.01 -4.06 -7.96
C MET A 253 2.29 -3.56 -9.38
N ILE A 254 3.51 -3.75 -9.91
CA ILE A 254 3.85 -3.44 -11.31
C ILE A 254 3.13 -4.40 -12.26
N LEU A 255 3.15 -5.72 -11.99
CA LEU A 255 2.37 -6.69 -12.77
C LEU A 255 0.87 -6.38 -12.73
N GLY A 256 0.40 -5.91 -11.56
CA GLY A 256 -0.97 -5.49 -11.31
C GLY A 256 -1.41 -4.22 -12.04
N LEU A 257 -0.53 -3.53 -12.78
CA LEU A 257 -0.90 -2.41 -13.66
C LEU A 257 -1.80 -2.82 -14.84
N GLU A 258 -1.90 -4.11 -15.10
CA GLU A 258 -2.90 -4.71 -15.98
C GLU A 258 -3.65 -5.79 -15.22
N ARG A 259 -4.81 -6.21 -15.73
CA ARG A 259 -5.62 -7.25 -15.11
C ARG A 259 -4.92 -8.61 -15.19
N ARG A 260 -4.70 -9.26 -14.04
CA ARG A 260 -4.04 -10.57 -13.92
C ARG A 260 -4.95 -11.63 -13.34
N SER A 261 -4.74 -12.86 -13.80
CA SER A 261 -5.38 -14.05 -13.25
C SER A 261 -4.67 -14.48 -11.96
N PRO A 262 -5.41 -14.88 -10.91
CA PRO A 262 -4.80 -15.44 -9.69
C PRO A 262 -4.19 -16.82 -9.89
N ASN A 263 -4.34 -17.43 -11.07
CA ASN A 263 -3.83 -18.74 -11.42
C ASN A 263 -2.83 -18.70 -12.59
N ASP A 264 -2.23 -17.54 -12.87
CA ASP A 264 -1.28 -17.42 -13.99
C ASP A 264 0.01 -18.22 -13.71
N PRO A 265 0.31 -19.28 -14.50
CA PRO A 265 1.46 -20.14 -14.26
C PRO A 265 2.78 -19.46 -14.58
N ASN A 266 2.80 -18.46 -15.47
CA ASN A 266 4.03 -17.74 -15.81
C ASN A 266 4.45 -16.83 -14.67
N ILE A 267 3.49 -16.17 -14.01
CA ILE A 267 3.75 -15.39 -12.79
C ILE A 267 4.31 -16.31 -11.70
N ALA A 268 3.62 -17.41 -11.40
CA ALA A 268 4.06 -18.35 -10.37
C ALA A 268 5.49 -18.89 -10.65
N SER A 269 5.78 -19.22 -11.90
CA SER A 269 7.09 -19.73 -12.32
C SER A 269 8.19 -18.67 -12.22
N ALA A 270 7.92 -17.43 -12.62
CA ALA A 270 8.89 -16.33 -12.56
C ALA A 270 9.37 -16.07 -11.13
N PHE A 271 8.45 -15.97 -10.17
CA PHE A 271 8.80 -15.70 -8.77
C PHE A 271 9.53 -16.89 -8.12
N ARG A 272 9.15 -18.12 -8.49
CA ARG A 272 9.82 -19.35 -8.05
C ARG A 272 11.25 -19.43 -8.54
N ASN A 273 11.48 -19.19 -9.84
CA ASN A 273 12.82 -19.24 -10.45
C ASN A 273 13.81 -18.27 -9.79
N ARG A 274 13.30 -17.18 -9.21
CA ARG A 274 14.09 -16.15 -8.54
C ARG A 274 14.30 -16.40 -7.04
N GLY A 275 13.79 -17.50 -6.50
CA GLY A 275 13.96 -17.87 -5.08
C GLY A 275 13.25 -16.92 -4.13
N THR A 276 12.15 -16.30 -4.58
CA THR A 276 11.45 -15.28 -3.80
C THR A 276 10.70 -15.94 -2.64
N LEU A 277 11.14 -15.71 -1.40
CA LEU A 277 10.48 -16.26 -0.21
C LEU A 277 9.25 -15.41 0.16
N LEU A 278 8.07 -16.02 0.14
CA LEU A 278 6.79 -15.41 0.53
C LEU A 278 6.61 -15.11 2.03
N GLY A 279 7.63 -15.36 2.86
CA GLY A 279 7.55 -15.57 4.32
C GLY A 279 6.86 -14.49 5.18
N SER A 280 6.36 -13.41 4.60
CA SER A 280 5.55 -12.40 5.29
C SER A 280 4.57 -11.63 4.39
N LEU A 281 4.23 -12.15 3.20
CA LEU A 281 3.36 -11.45 2.25
C LEU A 281 1.87 -11.55 2.65
N ASP A 282 1.52 -11.29 3.90
CA ASP A 282 0.15 -10.93 4.24
C ASP A 282 -0.05 -9.45 3.90
N VAL A 283 -0.39 -9.21 2.63
CA VAL A 283 -0.46 -7.86 2.10
C VAL A 283 -1.92 -7.49 1.93
N ASN A 284 -2.44 -6.71 2.87
CA ASN A 284 -3.66 -5.95 2.63
C ASN A 284 -3.34 -4.84 1.61
N ILE A 285 -3.43 -5.16 0.31
CA ILE A 285 -3.31 -4.18 -0.79
C ILE A 285 -4.66 -3.52 -1.08
N SER A 286 -5.75 -3.90 -0.38
CA SER A 286 -7.06 -3.37 -0.72
C SER A 286 -7.18 -1.88 -0.40
N SER A 287 -7.74 -1.12 -1.35
CA SER A 287 -8.21 0.25 -1.15
C SER A 287 -9.44 0.43 -2.00
N THR A 288 -10.47 1.06 -1.45
CA THR A 288 -11.74 1.29 -2.14
C THR A 288 -11.87 2.70 -2.69
N ASP A 289 -12.73 2.91 -3.67
CA ASP A 289 -13.13 4.21 -4.18
C ASP A 289 -14.27 4.84 -3.36
N MET A 290 -14.83 5.95 -3.84
CA MET A 290 -15.98 6.59 -3.24
C MET A 290 -17.27 5.77 -3.24
N ASN A 291 -17.40 4.80 -4.14
CA ASN A 291 -18.54 3.90 -4.25
C ASN A 291 -18.34 2.61 -3.44
N GLY A 292 -17.17 2.44 -2.82
CA GLY A 292 -16.81 1.23 -2.09
C GLY A 292 -16.24 0.12 -2.97
N ASN A 293 -16.00 0.38 -4.26
CA ASN A 293 -15.36 -0.58 -5.16
C ASN A 293 -13.85 -0.60 -4.92
N ASN A 294 -13.21 -1.76 -4.98
CA ASN A 294 -11.75 -1.82 -4.96
C ASN A 294 -11.17 -1.09 -6.18
N LEU A 295 -10.01 -0.46 -5.99
CA LEU A 295 -9.21 0.01 -7.11
C LEU A 295 -8.75 -1.21 -7.93
N PRO A 296 -9.01 -1.26 -9.25
CA PRO A 296 -8.82 -2.48 -10.04
C PRO A 296 -7.36 -2.91 -10.14
N GLU A 297 -6.42 -1.97 -10.14
CA GLU A 297 -4.98 -2.27 -10.10
C GLU A 297 -4.56 -2.95 -8.78
N LEU A 298 -5.23 -2.63 -7.67
CA LEU A 298 -4.95 -3.22 -6.36
C LEU A 298 -5.57 -4.62 -6.23
N GLU A 299 -6.75 -4.82 -6.81
CA GLU A 299 -7.34 -6.14 -6.97
C GLU A 299 -6.44 -7.05 -7.83
N SER A 300 -5.94 -6.53 -8.95
CA SER A 300 -5.02 -7.26 -9.82
C SER A 300 -3.70 -7.59 -9.13
N ALA A 301 -3.12 -6.66 -8.38
CA ALA A 301 -1.94 -6.93 -7.55
C ALA A 301 -2.22 -8.03 -6.49
N GLY A 302 -3.42 -8.05 -5.91
CA GLY A 302 -3.89 -9.12 -5.04
C GLY A 302 -3.94 -10.49 -5.74
N ASN A 303 -4.41 -10.52 -7.00
CA ASN A 303 -4.38 -11.73 -7.83
C ASN A 303 -2.95 -12.20 -8.11
N VAL A 304 -2.03 -11.29 -8.40
CA VAL A 304 -0.61 -11.63 -8.58
C VAL A 304 -0.06 -12.29 -7.31
N ILE A 305 -0.34 -11.74 -6.13
CA ILE A 305 0.09 -12.33 -4.85
C ILE A 305 -0.53 -13.71 -4.64
N ALA A 306 -1.81 -13.88 -4.98
CA ALA A 306 -2.46 -15.18 -4.92
C ALA A 306 -1.77 -16.21 -5.85
N ALA A 307 -1.40 -15.81 -7.08
CA ALA A 307 -0.70 -16.67 -8.01
C ALA A 307 0.68 -17.10 -7.47
N ILE A 308 1.42 -16.17 -6.86
CA ILE A 308 2.71 -16.50 -6.23
C ILE A 308 2.51 -17.51 -5.08
N ARG A 309 1.48 -17.30 -4.23
CA ARG A 309 1.13 -18.23 -3.13
C ARG A 309 0.75 -19.63 -3.60
N VAL A 310 -0.09 -19.75 -4.63
CA VAL A 310 -0.46 -21.05 -5.22
C VAL A 310 0.77 -21.75 -5.79
N GLY A 311 1.66 -20.98 -6.43
CA GLY A 311 2.95 -21.43 -6.90
C GLY A 311 3.78 -22.08 -5.78
N ASP A 312 3.87 -21.46 -4.61
CA ASP A 312 4.67 -21.98 -3.50
C ASP A 312 4.09 -23.26 -2.88
N VAL A 313 2.76 -23.34 -2.70
CA VAL A 313 2.11 -24.53 -2.10
C VAL A 313 2.26 -25.77 -2.98
N SER A 314 2.23 -25.61 -4.31
CA SER A 314 2.39 -26.73 -5.25
C SER A 314 3.78 -27.41 -5.23
N HIS A 315 4.75 -26.85 -4.50
CA HIS A 315 6.12 -27.34 -4.45
C HIS A 315 6.60 -27.74 -3.04
N GLN A 316 5.72 -27.78 -2.02
CA GLN A 316 6.13 -28.44 -0.77
C GLN A 316 6.50 -29.89 -1.08
N PRO A 317 7.72 -30.34 -0.74
CA PRO A 317 8.10 -31.74 -0.94
C PRO A 317 7.11 -32.62 -0.20
N VAL A 318 6.58 -33.64 -0.87
CA VAL A 318 5.75 -34.68 -0.25
C VAL A 318 6.52 -35.43 0.87
N GLU A 319 7.83 -35.21 0.99
CA GLU A 319 8.70 -35.83 2.00
C GLU A 319 8.38 -35.44 3.45
N GLU A 320 7.76 -34.27 3.72
CA GLU A 320 7.42 -33.89 5.12
C GLU A 320 6.09 -34.49 5.63
N LEU A 321 5.25 -35.06 4.76
CA LEU A 321 4.04 -35.77 5.19
C LEU A 321 4.30 -37.27 5.43
N ASP A 322 5.33 -37.85 4.82
CA ASP A 322 5.75 -39.23 5.09
C ASP A 322 6.60 -39.34 6.37
N GLU A 323 7.40 -38.33 6.75
CA GLU A 323 8.13 -38.37 8.03
C GLU A 323 7.20 -38.29 9.26
N LEU A 324 6.08 -37.57 9.18
CA LEU A 324 5.08 -37.54 10.25
C LEU A 324 4.23 -38.83 10.29
N ALA A 325 3.99 -39.47 9.14
CA ALA A 325 3.31 -40.77 9.10
C ALA A 325 4.20 -41.92 9.61
N HIS A 326 5.53 -41.81 9.46
CA HIS A 326 6.47 -42.79 9.99
C HIS A 326 6.77 -42.61 11.49
N LEU A 327 6.69 -41.39 12.03
CA LEU A 327 6.83 -41.14 13.47
C LEU A 327 5.64 -41.62 14.31
N ASP A 328 4.42 -41.59 13.76
CA ASP A 328 3.22 -42.09 14.45
C ASP A 328 3.12 -43.63 14.47
N LEU A 329 3.73 -44.33 13.50
CA LEU A 329 3.79 -45.80 13.46
C LEU A 329 4.80 -46.38 14.46
N ASP A 330 5.92 -45.69 14.72
CA ASP A 330 6.92 -46.14 15.70
C ASP A 330 6.45 -45.94 17.15
N LEU A 331 5.72 -44.86 17.45
CA LEU A 331 5.14 -44.63 18.79
C LEU A 331 4.04 -45.65 19.14
N ALA A 332 3.24 -46.08 18.15
CA ALA A 332 2.24 -47.13 18.36
C ALA A 332 2.88 -48.52 18.59
N SER A 333 4.07 -48.79 18.02
CA SER A 333 4.78 -50.05 18.21
C SER A 333 5.47 -50.13 19.59
N LEU A 334 5.99 -49.01 20.10
CA LEU A 334 6.61 -48.92 21.42
C LEU A 334 5.58 -49.07 22.56
N ALA A 335 4.38 -48.50 22.39
CA ALA A 335 3.30 -48.59 23.39
C ALA A 335 2.67 -49.99 23.52
N LEU A 336 2.83 -50.87 22.53
CA LEU A 336 2.32 -52.26 22.56
C LEU A 336 3.32 -53.27 23.16
N SER A 337 4.58 -52.88 23.38
CA SER A 337 5.60 -53.76 23.97
C SER A 337 5.67 -53.70 25.51
N ASP A 338 5.24 -52.59 26.12
CA ASP A 338 5.30 -52.37 27.58
C ASP A 338 4.03 -52.84 28.34
N ALA A 339 2.99 -53.30 27.64
CA ALA A 339 1.73 -53.72 28.25
C ALA A 339 1.59 -55.25 28.46
N SER A 340 2.68 -56.02 28.42
CA SER A 340 2.63 -57.49 28.54
C SER A 340 3.36 -58.11 29.75
N HIS A 341 3.88 -57.31 30.68
CA HIS A 341 4.47 -57.83 31.91
C HIS A 341 4.04 -57.03 33.14
N GLN A 342 2.90 -57.40 33.71
CA GLN A 342 2.69 -57.43 35.17
C GLN A 342 1.31 -58.04 35.48
N ASP A 343 1.28 -59.34 35.69
CA ASP A 343 0.39 -59.96 36.68
C ASP A 343 1.12 -61.18 37.29
N ASP A 344 0.69 -61.56 38.49
CA ASP A 344 1.18 -62.61 39.38
C ASP A 344 2.43 -62.30 40.23
N THR A 345 2.19 -61.89 41.49
CA THR A 345 2.47 -62.78 42.63
C THR A 345 1.81 -62.30 43.94
N GLN A 346 0.90 -63.16 44.36
CA GLN A 346 0.31 -63.44 45.68
C GLN A 346 1.15 -63.20 46.96
N ASP A 347 0.43 -62.68 47.96
CA ASP A 347 0.25 -63.16 49.35
C ASP A 347 1.27 -63.02 50.50
N GLU A 348 0.65 -62.77 51.67
CA GLU A 348 1.00 -63.12 53.06
C GLU A 348 1.76 -62.13 54.00
N LYS A 349 0.94 -61.52 54.90
CA LYS A 349 0.90 -61.70 56.38
C LYS A 349 1.80 -60.89 57.36
N TYR A 350 1.10 -60.42 58.43
CA TYR A 350 1.50 -60.19 59.85
C TYR A 350 2.39 -58.95 60.15
N VAL A 351 2.32 -58.18 61.26
CA VAL A 351 1.52 -58.11 62.50
C VAL A 351 1.92 -56.81 63.26
N GLU A 352 1.01 -56.29 64.10
CA GLU A 352 1.17 -55.41 65.29
C GLU A 352 2.19 -54.24 65.32
N SER A 353 1.70 -53.01 65.54
CA SER A 353 1.67 -52.34 66.86
C SER A 353 0.94 -51.00 66.78
#